data_AF-A0A2V9N2W0-F1
#
_entry.id   AF-A0A2V9N2W0-F1
#
_cell.length_a   1.000
_cell.length_b   1.000
_cell.length_c   1.000
_cell.angle_alpha   90.00
_cell.angle_beta   90.00
_cell.angle_gamma   90.00
#
_symmetry.space_group_name_H-M   'P 1'
#
loop_
_entity.id
_entity.type
_entity.pdbx_description
1 polymer ?
#
loop_
_entity_poly.entity_id
_entity_poly.type
_entity_poly.pdbx_seq_one_letter_code
_entity_poly.pdbx_strand_id
1 'polypeptide(L)'
;MSIQPQPGIDEYLRKRLMPVEGAIPHLARTDMYGNSIPAGSVGGDLFEYINFQQRYNIDARIASALDLSEKYLEPLPEGQIPRNSVDEYVLWLRSKSNPNDVTEAEYRRAKSSEQLRVADNLRDLYATAGVLLVDAQGHGLISAKIASTVHDTFHAFILSELDHHGKTTPELFENLNVRLAQSVTARNAL
;
A
#
# COMPACT_ATOMS: atom_id res chain seq x y z
N MET A 1 14.41 40.37 16.62
CA MET A 1 13.51 39.46 15.87
C MET A 1 14.36 38.73 14.83
N SER A 2 14.89 37.57 15.21
CA SER A 2 15.79 36.77 14.37
C SER A 2 14.98 36.03 13.30
N ILE A 3 15.17 36.42 12.04
CA ILE A 3 14.61 35.71 10.88
C ILE A 3 15.34 34.36 10.81
N GLN A 4 14.66 33.27 11.17
CA GLN A 4 15.19 31.95 10.88
C GLN A 4 15.21 31.75 9.36
N PRO A 5 16.34 31.35 8.76
CA PRO A 5 16.39 31.08 7.32
C PRO A 5 15.41 29.96 6.99
N GLN A 6 14.59 30.15 5.95
CA GLN A 6 13.74 29.09 5.44
C GLN A 6 14.62 27.89 5.06
N PRO A 7 14.28 26.66 5.48
CA PRO A 7 15.06 25.49 5.11
C PRO A 7 15.07 25.34 3.58
N GLY A 8 16.25 25.21 2.99
CA GLY A 8 16.41 24.97 1.56
C GLY A 8 15.83 23.61 1.14
N ILE A 9 15.55 23.44 -0.15
CA ILE A 9 15.01 22.17 -0.72
C ILE A 9 15.86 20.96 -0.31
N ASP A 10 17.18 21.13 -0.18
CA ASP A 10 18.10 20.09 0.26
C ASP A 10 17.87 19.68 1.72
N GLU A 11 17.62 20.62 2.63
CA GLU A 11 17.32 20.32 4.04
C GLU A 11 15.96 19.64 4.17
N TYR A 12 14.97 20.07 3.37
CA TYR A 12 13.67 19.42 3.29
C TYR A 12 13.76 17.96 2.84
N LEU A 13 14.48 17.70 1.74
CA LEU A 13 14.67 16.34 1.24
C LEU A 13 15.53 15.49 2.17
N ARG A 14 16.55 16.07 2.80
CA ARG A 14 17.35 15.38 3.81
C ARG A 14 16.49 14.91 4.98
N LYS A 15 15.64 15.78 5.55
CA LYS A 15 14.73 15.41 6.66
C LYS A 15 13.70 14.37 6.28
N ARG A 16 13.33 14.28 4.99
CA ARG A 16 12.31 13.37 4.48
C ARG A 16 12.89 12.01 4.03
N LEU A 17 14.11 11.99 3.52
CA LEU A 17 14.79 10.81 2.97
C LEU A 17 15.72 10.13 3.97
N MET A 18 16.24 10.87 4.95
CA MET A 18 16.91 10.24 6.07
C MET A 18 15.82 9.62 6.96
N PRO A 19 15.93 8.33 7.30
CA PRO A 19 14.97 7.69 8.17
C PRO A 19 14.87 8.49 9.47
N VAL A 20 13.66 8.94 9.79
CA VAL A 20 13.37 9.42 11.13
C VAL A 20 13.46 8.18 12.04
N GLU A 21 14.38 8.18 13.00
CA GLU A 21 14.66 7.10 13.95
C GLU A 21 13.44 6.60 14.78
N GLY A 22 12.24 7.10 14.52
CA GLY A 22 11.11 7.03 15.43
C GLY A 22 10.17 5.82 15.30
N ALA A 23 10.42 4.82 14.45
CA ALA A 23 9.42 3.76 14.25
C ALA A 23 9.99 2.38 13.94
N ILE A 24 11.15 2.02 14.52
CA ILE A 24 11.64 0.64 14.44
C ILE A 24 10.52 -0.30 14.96
N PRO A 25 10.01 -1.22 14.12
CA PRO A 25 8.97 -2.15 14.52
C PRO A 25 9.47 -3.02 15.66
N HIS A 26 8.68 -3.14 16.71
CA HIS A 26 8.98 -4.05 17.81
C HIS A 26 8.27 -5.36 17.53
N LEU A 27 9.03 -6.35 17.05
CA LEU A 27 8.54 -7.70 16.83
C LEU A 27 8.98 -8.60 17.97
N ALA A 28 8.09 -9.47 18.43
CA ALA A 28 8.44 -10.43 19.46
C ALA A 28 9.61 -11.31 18.99
N ARG A 29 10.72 -11.30 19.75
CA ARG A 29 11.94 -12.09 19.50
C ARG A 29 12.78 -11.65 18.29
N THR A 30 12.54 -10.47 17.74
CA THR A 30 13.37 -9.92 16.64
C THR A 30 13.77 -8.50 16.96
N ASP A 31 15.08 -8.28 17.13
CA ASP A 31 15.66 -6.95 17.25
C ASP A 31 15.98 -6.40 15.85
N MET A 32 15.52 -5.20 15.56
CA MET A 32 15.77 -4.51 14.29
C MET A 32 16.69 -3.32 14.54
N TYR A 33 17.81 -3.24 13.82
CA TYR A 33 18.75 -2.12 13.90
C TYR A 33 19.30 -1.79 12.51
N GLY A 34 19.33 -0.49 12.18
CA GLY A 34 19.77 -0.01 10.87
C GLY A 34 19.86 1.50 10.87
N ASN A 35 20.91 2.01 10.23
CA ASN A 35 21.17 3.45 10.10
C ASN A 35 21.63 3.74 8.66
N SER A 36 21.29 4.92 8.15
CA SER A 36 21.71 5.38 6.82
C SER A 36 22.81 6.43 6.96
N ILE A 37 23.98 6.17 6.38
CA ILE A 37 25.13 7.08 6.37
C ILE A 37 25.25 7.69 4.97
N PRO A 38 24.79 8.94 4.75
CA PRO A 38 24.84 9.55 3.43
C PRO A 38 26.28 9.95 3.08
N ALA A 39 26.71 9.71 1.84
CA ALA A 39 28.00 10.15 1.33
C ALA A 39 28.12 11.68 1.09
N GLY A 40 27.05 12.45 1.33
CA GLY A 40 26.98 13.91 1.11
C GLY A 40 25.85 14.59 1.89
N SER A 41 25.46 15.82 1.50
CA SER A 41 24.37 16.56 2.17
C SER A 41 22.99 15.92 1.96
N VAL A 42 22.77 15.31 0.80
CA VAL A 42 21.55 14.61 0.37
C VAL A 42 21.94 13.40 -0.50
N GLY A 43 21.46 12.21 -0.16
CA GLY A 43 21.72 10.95 -0.89
C GLY A 43 20.54 10.46 -1.73
N GLY A 44 20.80 9.59 -2.70
CA GLY A 44 19.78 8.84 -3.44
C GLY A 44 19.29 7.59 -2.71
N ASP A 45 19.98 7.21 -1.64
CA ASP A 45 19.67 6.00 -0.89
C ASP A 45 18.55 6.27 0.12
N LEU A 46 17.54 5.41 0.12
CA LEU A 46 16.47 5.39 1.10
C LEU A 46 16.51 4.05 1.84
N PHE A 47 16.50 4.14 3.16
CA PHE A 47 16.33 2.99 4.04
C PHE A 47 15.20 3.29 5.01
N GLU A 48 14.19 2.44 5.05
CA GLU A 48 13.04 2.61 5.94
C GLU A 48 12.56 1.27 6.51
N TYR A 49 12.21 1.30 7.79
CA TYR A 49 11.43 0.23 8.40
C TYR A 49 9.94 0.49 8.23
N ILE A 50 9.23 -0.53 7.77
CA ILE A 50 7.78 -0.49 7.61
C ILE A 50 7.16 -1.10 8.85
N ASN A 51 6.62 -0.23 9.70
CA ASN A 51 5.80 -0.63 10.84
C ASN A 51 4.33 -0.70 10.39
N PHE A 52 3.83 -1.92 10.18
CA PHE A 52 2.48 -2.09 9.65
C PHE A 52 1.40 -1.61 10.63
N GLN A 53 1.64 -1.73 11.93
CA GLN A 53 0.68 -1.39 12.97
C GLN A 53 0.47 0.12 13.13
N GLN A 54 1.54 0.91 13.03
CA GLN A 54 1.47 2.35 13.30
C GLN A 54 0.90 3.17 12.13
N ARG A 55 1.19 2.78 10.88
CA ARG A 55 0.91 3.64 9.70
C ARG A 55 -0.31 3.24 8.88
N TYR A 56 -0.83 2.02 9.04
CA TYR A 56 -1.89 1.52 8.14
C TYR A 56 -3.22 1.19 8.81
N ASN A 57 -3.35 1.42 10.13
CA ASN A 57 -4.58 1.17 10.89
C ASN A 57 -5.19 -0.22 10.60
N ILE A 58 -4.42 -1.25 10.97
CA ILE A 58 -4.74 -2.65 10.67
C ILE A 58 -6.09 -3.06 11.28
N ASP A 59 -6.40 -2.57 12.50
CA ASP A 59 -7.67 -2.86 13.17
C ASP A 59 -8.89 -2.41 12.33
N ALA A 60 -8.85 -1.18 11.80
CA ALA A 60 -9.94 -0.66 10.97
C ALA A 60 -10.10 -1.44 9.66
N ARG A 61 -8.99 -1.92 9.08
CA ARG A 61 -9.01 -2.73 7.85
C ARG A 61 -9.58 -4.12 8.09
N ILE A 62 -9.20 -4.77 9.20
CA ILE A 62 -9.78 -6.05 9.60
C ILE A 62 -11.29 -5.90 9.81
N ALA A 63 -11.71 -4.87 10.55
CA ALA A 63 -13.13 -4.59 10.78
C ALA A 63 -13.90 -4.39 9.47
N SER A 64 -13.31 -3.64 8.53
CA SER A 64 -13.92 -3.38 7.21
C SER A 64 -14.03 -4.65 6.37
N ALA A 65 -12.99 -5.48 6.34
CA ALA A 65 -13.00 -6.76 5.61
C ALA A 65 -14.06 -7.73 6.19
N LEU A 66 -14.19 -7.81 7.52
CA LEU A 66 -15.21 -8.63 8.16
C LEU A 66 -16.63 -8.12 7.85
N ASP A 67 -16.88 -6.81 7.95
CA ASP A 67 -18.16 -6.20 7.60
C ASP A 67 -18.54 -6.45 6.13
N LEU A 68 -17.59 -6.31 5.19
CA LEU A 68 -17.81 -6.65 3.79
C LEU A 68 -18.10 -8.14 3.58
N SER A 69 -17.42 -9.02 4.33
CA SER A 69 -17.63 -10.47 4.23
C SER A 69 -19.07 -10.86 4.56
N GLU A 70 -19.69 -10.19 5.53
CA GLU A 70 -21.09 -10.40 5.91
C GLU A 70 -22.03 -9.79 4.87
N LYS A 71 -21.79 -8.53 4.50
CA LYS A 71 -22.61 -7.80 3.50
C LYS A 71 -22.66 -8.48 2.13
N TYR A 72 -21.58 -9.13 1.70
CA TYR A 72 -21.54 -9.82 0.42
C TYR A 72 -22.45 -11.04 0.36
N LEU A 73 -22.74 -11.67 1.51
CA LEU A 73 -23.67 -12.79 1.60
C LEU A 73 -25.14 -12.35 1.53
N GLU A 74 -25.44 -11.10 1.88
CA GLU A 74 -26.79 -10.57 1.83
C GLU A 74 -27.28 -10.41 0.38
N PRO A 75 -28.37 -11.09 -0.03
CA PRO A 75 -28.91 -10.92 -1.36
C PRO A 75 -29.45 -9.51 -1.55
N LEU A 76 -29.27 -8.94 -2.74
CA LEU A 76 -29.85 -7.66 -3.10
C LEU A 76 -31.38 -7.82 -3.26
N PRO A 77 -32.20 -7.07 -2.51
CA PRO A 77 -33.66 -7.08 -2.70
C PRO A 77 -34.05 -6.58 -4.09
N GLU A 78 -35.17 -7.07 -4.62
CA GLU A 78 -35.65 -6.65 -5.94
C GLU A 78 -35.88 -5.13 -6.01
N GLY A 79 -35.38 -4.51 -7.08
CA GLY A 79 -35.56 -3.08 -7.35
C GLY A 79 -34.63 -2.14 -6.57
N GLN A 80 -33.69 -2.65 -5.77
CA GLN A 80 -32.66 -1.81 -5.13
C GLN A 80 -31.46 -1.54 -6.03
N ILE A 81 -30.81 -0.40 -5.77
CA ILE A 81 -29.53 -0.02 -6.37
C ILE A 81 -28.41 -0.86 -5.72
N PRO A 82 -27.42 -1.34 -6.48
CA PRO A 82 -26.26 -2.04 -5.92
C PRO A 82 -25.58 -1.28 -4.79
N ARG A 83 -25.25 -1.99 -3.71
CA ARG A 83 -24.58 -1.41 -2.53
C ARG A 83 -23.06 -1.50 -2.62
N ASN A 84 -22.56 -2.40 -3.47
CA ASN A 84 -21.14 -2.73 -3.64
C ASN A 84 -20.91 -3.42 -4.99
N SER A 85 -19.65 -3.67 -5.32
CA SER A 85 -19.25 -4.32 -6.57
C SER A 85 -19.77 -5.76 -6.74
N VAL A 86 -20.06 -6.47 -5.64
CA VAL A 86 -20.67 -7.81 -5.69
C VAL A 86 -22.11 -7.73 -6.17
N ASP A 87 -22.89 -6.79 -5.63
CA ASP A 87 -24.26 -6.53 -6.07
C ASP A 87 -24.31 -6.09 -7.55
N GLU A 88 -23.37 -5.24 -7.98
CA GLU A 88 -23.24 -4.82 -9.39
C GLU A 88 -23.00 -6.02 -10.31
N TYR A 89 -22.05 -6.89 -9.94
CA TYR A 89 -21.72 -8.07 -10.73
C TYR A 89 -22.87 -9.07 -10.77
N VAL A 90 -23.58 -9.26 -9.66
CA VAL A 90 -24.75 -10.14 -9.59
C VAL A 90 -25.87 -9.65 -10.51
N LEU A 91 -26.17 -8.35 -10.52
CA LEU A 91 -27.15 -7.79 -11.46
C LEU A 91 -26.73 -8.01 -12.92
N TRP A 92 -25.44 -7.81 -13.21
CA TRP A 92 -24.89 -8.08 -14.53
C TRP A 92 -25.02 -9.56 -14.91
N LEU A 93 -24.72 -10.51 -14.02
CA LEU A 93 -24.88 -11.95 -14.25
C LEU A 93 -26.33 -12.31 -14.59
N ARG A 94 -27.30 -11.80 -13.81
CA ARG A 94 -28.74 -12.02 -14.06
C ARG A 94 -29.16 -11.54 -15.46
N SER A 95 -28.54 -10.48 -15.97
CA SER A 95 -28.84 -9.93 -17.30
C SER A 95 -28.33 -10.79 -18.47
N LYS A 96 -27.34 -11.68 -18.24
CA LYS A 96 -26.66 -12.43 -19.31
C LYS A 96 -27.08 -13.91 -19.44
N SER A 97 -27.84 -14.45 -18.47
CA SER A 97 -28.47 -15.78 -18.43
C SER A 97 -27.88 -16.86 -19.37
N ASN A 98 -26.79 -17.50 -18.94
CA ASN A 98 -26.33 -18.78 -19.49
C ASN A 98 -26.52 -19.89 -18.44
N PRO A 99 -27.17 -21.03 -18.76
CA PRO A 99 -27.48 -22.10 -17.79
C PRO A 99 -26.28 -22.81 -17.14
N ASN A 100 -25.04 -22.56 -17.59
CA ASN A 100 -23.81 -23.11 -16.98
C ASN A 100 -23.02 -22.10 -16.13
N ASP A 101 -23.56 -20.89 -15.89
CA ASP A 101 -22.85 -19.86 -15.13
C ASP A 101 -22.88 -20.15 -13.62
N VAL A 102 -21.83 -19.66 -12.94
CA VAL A 102 -21.73 -19.65 -11.47
C VAL A 102 -22.99 -19.03 -10.87
N THR A 103 -23.61 -19.72 -9.91
CA THR A 103 -24.82 -19.19 -9.28
C THR A 103 -24.48 -17.95 -8.45
N GLU A 104 -25.44 -17.03 -8.31
CA GLU A 104 -25.27 -15.86 -7.44
C GLU A 104 -24.81 -16.26 -6.04
N ALA A 105 -25.40 -17.30 -5.46
CA ALA A 105 -25.07 -17.78 -4.12
C ALA A 105 -23.65 -18.33 -4.02
N GLU A 106 -23.12 -18.97 -5.08
CA GLU A 106 -21.72 -19.41 -5.13
C GLU A 106 -20.77 -18.22 -5.27
N TYR A 107 -21.07 -17.27 -6.16
CA TYR A 107 -20.26 -16.07 -6.35
C TYR A 107 -20.17 -15.24 -5.06
N ARG A 108 -21.31 -14.98 -4.41
CA ARG A 108 -21.36 -14.26 -3.12
C ARG A 108 -20.55 -14.95 -2.02
N ARG A 109 -20.69 -16.28 -1.90
CA ARG A 109 -19.89 -17.07 -0.95
C ARG A 109 -18.40 -17.01 -1.24
N ALA A 110 -18.00 -17.08 -2.52
CA ALA A 110 -16.61 -16.92 -2.92
C ALA A 110 -16.06 -15.54 -2.52
N LYS A 111 -16.81 -14.46 -2.81
CA LYS A 111 -16.41 -13.09 -2.45
C LYS A 111 -16.37 -12.84 -0.94
N SER A 112 -17.31 -13.40 -0.19
CA SER A 112 -17.27 -13.37 1.28
C SER A 112 -16.02 -14.09 1.81
N SER A 113 -15.73 -15.29 1.29
CA SER A 113 -14.53 -16.04 1.69
C SER A 113 -13.23 -15.32 1.32
N GLU A 114 -13.17 -14.59 0.21
CA GLU A 114 -12.03 -13.76 -0.14
C GLU A 114 -11.78 -12.67 0.92
N GLN A 115 -12.83 -12.00 1.40
CA GLN A 115 -12.73 -10.97 2.44
C GLN A 115 -12.29 -11.54 3.79
N LEU A 116 -12.78 -12.73 4.16
CA LEU A 116 -12.30 -13.43 5.36
C LEU A 116 -10.80 -13.72 5.28
N ARG A 117 -10.31 -14.15 4.10
CA ARG A 117 -8.87 -14.38 3.88
C ARG A 117 -8.07 -13.07 3.96
N VAL A 118 -8.62 -11.95 3.49
CA VAL A 118 -7.98 -10.63 3.64
C VAL A 118 -7.85 -10.28 5.13
N ALA A 119 -8.93 -10.46 5.91
CA ALA A 119 -8.90 -10.22 7.35
C ALA A 119 -7.86 -11.10 8.07
N ASP A 120 -7.73 -12.37 7.69
CA ASP A 120 -6.71 -13.26 8.24
C ASP A 120 -5.29 -12.82 7.87
N ASN A 121 -5.03 -12.50 6.60
CA ASN A 121 -3.72 -12.00 6.19
C ASN A 121 -3.34 -10.70 6.92
N LEU A 122 -4.31 -9.80 7.16
CA LEU A 122 -4.08 -8.56 7.92
C LEU A 122 -3.65 -8.84 9.36
N ARG A 123 -4.14 -9.93 9.99
CA ARG A 123 -3.72 -10.31 11.34
C ARG A 123 -2.26 -10.72 11.39
N ASP A 124 -1.73 -11.34 10.34
CA ASP A 124 -0.31 -11.70 10.28
C ASP A 124 0.60 -10.46 10.35
N LEU A 125 0.08 -9.27 9.98
CA LEU A 125 0.84 -8.02 10.02
C LEU A 125 1.10 -7.49 11.44
N TYR A 126 0.42 -7.99 12.47
CA TYR A 126 0.80 -7.67 13.86
C TYR A 126 2.17 -8.27 14.23
N ALA A 127 2.57 -9.37 13.60
CA ALA A 127 3.85 -10.03 13.85
C ALA A 127 4.86 -9.79 12.71
N THR A 128 4.56 -8.91 11.77
CA THR A 128 5.37 -8.68 10.57
C THR A 128 5.90 -7.26 10.53
N ALA A 129 7.13 -7.11 10.04
CA ALA A 129 7.74 -5.83 9.72
C ALA A 129 8.32 -5.90 8.31
N GLY A 130 8.27 -4.79 7.60
CA GLY A 130 8.94 -4.65 6.30
C GLY A 130 10.23 -3.85 6.41
N VAL A 131 11.11 -4.05 5.44
CA VAL A 131 12.30 -3.22 5.22
C VAL A 131 12.28 -2.78 3.77
N LEU A 132 12.31 -1.47 3.53
CA LEU A 132 12.44 -0.90 2.20
C LEU A 132 13.85 -0.32 2.06
N LEU A 133 14.58 -0.84 1.07
CA LEU A 133 15.88 -0.31 0.64
C LEU A 133 15.76 0.13 -0.82
N VAL A 134 16.10 1.38 -1.10
CA VAL A 134 16.12 1.94 -2.46
C VAL A 134 17.48 2.56 -2.71
N ASP A 135 18.12 2.15 -3.78
CA ASP A 135 19.32 2.77 -4.34
C ASP A 135 18.91 3.48 -5.64
N ALA A 136 18.90 4.81 -5.62
CA ALA A 136 18.66 5.61 -6.82
C ALA A 136 19.99 5.98 -7.46
N GLN A 137 20.24 5.47 -8.67
CA GLN A 137 21.49 5.76 -9.40
C GLN A 137 21.81 7.26 -9.46
N GLY A 138 23.07 7.60 -9.16
CA GLY A 138 23.58 8.97 -9.09
C GLY A 138 23.66 9.53 -7.67
N HIS A 139 23.94 10.83 -7.55
CA HIS A 139 23.98 11.51 -6.25
C HIS A 139 23.38 12.93 -6.34
N GLY A 140 22.87 13.44 -5.21
CA GLY A 140 22.32 14.79 -5.10
C GLY A 140 20.80 14.88 -5.32
N LEU A 141 20.33 16.09 -5.62
CA LEU A 141 18.91 16.47 -5.57
C LEU A 141 17.98 15.59 -6.43
N ILE A 142 18.45 15.17 -7.60
CA ILE A 142 17.66 14.37 -8.55
C ILE A 142 17.44 12.94 -8.05
N SER A 143 18.48 12.27 -7.56
CA SER A 143 18.40 10.92 -7.00
C SER A 143 17.54 10.92 -5.73
N ALA A 144 17.70 11.94 -4.89
CA ALA A 144 16.83 12.16 -3.73
C ALA A 144 15.35 12.33 -4.11
N LYS A 145 15.05 13.08 -5.18
CA LYS A 145 13.68 13.24 -5.64
C LYS A 145 13.10 11.91 -6.16
N ILE A 146 13.90 11.07 -6.80
CA ILE A 146 13.48 9.72 -7.22
C ILE A 146 13.16 8.89 -5.98
N ALA A 147 14.07 8.79 -5.01
CA ALA A 147 13.87 8.07 -3.77
C ALA A 147 12.61 8.54 -3.01
N SER A 148 12.37 9.86 -2.96
CA SER A 148 11.16 10.42 -2.34
C SER A 148 9.89 10.03 -3.09
N THR A 149 9.97 9.90 -4.41
CA THR A 149 8.83 9.47 -5.24
C THR A 149 8.54 7.99 -5.02
N VAL A 150 9.58 7.16 -4.90
CA VAL A 150 9.44 5.74 -4.54
C VAL A 150 8.77 5.61 -3.18
N HIS A 151 9.25 6.32 -2.15
CA HIS A 151 8.67 6.33 -0.81
C HIS A 151 7.17 6.68 -0.81
N ASP A 152 6.80 7.81 -1.42
CA ASP A 152 5.40 8.27 -1.45
C ASP A 152 4.51 7.28 -2.21
N THR A 153 4.98 6.79 -3.36
CA THR A 153 4.22 5.84 -4.19
C THR A 153 4.07 4.49 -3.50
N PHE A 154 5.12 4.02 -2.83
CA PHE A 154 5.11 2.76 -2.09
C PHE A 154 4.07 2.80 -0.98
N HIS A 155 4.05 3.87 -0.17
CA HIS A 155 3.07 4.01 0.90
C HIS A 155 1.64 4.12 0.35
N ALA A 156 1.43 4.83 -0.75
CA ALA A 156 0.12 4.93 -1.39
C ALA A 156 -0.39 3.56 -1.88
N PHE A 157 0.48 2.77 -2.54
CA PHE A 157 0.09 1.48 -3.08
C PHE A 157 -0.08 0.40 -2.01
N ILE A 158 0.72 0.43 -0.93
CA ILE A 158 0.51 -0.50 0.20
C ILE A 158 -0.91 -0.37 0.76
N LEU A 159 -1.46 0.83 0.86
CA LEU A 159 -2.82 1.01 1.37
C LEU A 159 -3.82 0.19 0.52
N SER A 160 -3.70 0.25 -0.80
CA SER A 160 -4.55 -0.52 -1.71
C SER A 160 -4.29 -2.02 -1.61
N GLU A 161 -3.02 -2.44 -1.58
CA GLU A 161 -2.65 -3.86 -1.43
C GLU A 161 -3.24 -4.48 -0.16
N LEU A 162 -3.20 -3.75 0.95
CA LEU A 162 -3.74 -4.21 2.22
C LEU A 162 -5.27 -4.33 2.19
N ASP A 163 -5.98 -3.45 1.48
CA ASP A 163 -7.44 -3.56 1.32
C ASP A 163 -7.84 -4.76 0.45
N HIS A 164 -7.09 -5.06 -0.62
CA HIS A 164 -7.45 -6.10 -1.58
C HIS A 164 -6.94 -7.49 -1.21
N HIS A 165 -5.78 -7.56 -0.55
CA HIS A 165 -5.07 -8.82 -0.31
C HIS A 165 -4.76 -9.05 1.17
N GLY A 166 -4.80 -8.01 2.01
CA GLY A 166 -4.42 -8.08 3.42
C GLY A 166 -2.93 -8.27 3.65
N LYS A 167 -2.12 -8.25 2.59
CA LYS A 167 -0.67 -8.44 2.61
C LYS A 167 -0.07 -7.80 1.36
N THR A 168 1.24 -7.58 1.40
CA THR A 168 1.99 -7.15 0.21
C THR A 168 2.09 -8.30 -0.80
N THR A 169 1.82 -8.02 -2.07
CA THR A 169 2.00 -8.96 -3.18
C THR A 169 3.09 -8.47 -4.16
N PRO A 170 3.54 -9.31 -5.12
CA PRO A 170 4.45 -8.86 -6.18
C PRO A 170 3.89 -7.71 -7.03
N GLU A 171 2.56 -7.60 -7.16
CA GLU A 171 1.89 -6.57 -7.95
C GLU A 171 2.22 -5.14 -7.46
N LEU A 172 2.46 -4.97 -6.16
CA LEU A 172 2.97 -3.71 -5.59
C LEU A 172 4.24 -3.23 -6.31
N PHE A 173 5.21 -4.13 -6.50
CA PHE A 173 6.48 -3.82 -7.10
C PHE A 173 6.38 -3.65 -8.62
N GLU A 174 5.50 -4.39 -9.27
CA GLU A 174 5.19 -4.22 -10.69
C GLU A 174 4.58 -2.82 -10.94
N ASN A 175 3.60 -2.42 -10.13
CA ASN A 175 2.97 -1.11 -10.21
C ASN A 175 3.95 0.03 -9.90
N LEU A 176 4.82 -0.15 -8.91
CA LEU A 176 5.91 0.79 -8.63
C LEU A 176 6.85 0.93 -9.83
N ASN A 177 7.26 -0.19 -10.42
CA ASN A 177 8.14 -0.19 -11.58
C ASN A 177 7.49 0.50 -12.79
N VAL A 178 6.21 0.23 -13.08
CA VAL A 178 5.47 0.93 -14.15
C VAL A 178 5.46 2.43 -13.90
N ARG A 179 5.15 2.86 -12.67
CA ARG A 179 5.11 4.28 -12.32
C ARG A 179 6.47 4.96 -12.50
N LEU A 180 7.56 4.29 -12.14
CA LEU A 180 8.92 4.82 -12.24
C LEU A 180 9.44 4.79 -13.69
N ALA A 181 9.24 3.69 -14.42
CA ALA A 181 9.65 3.55 -15.81
C ALA A 181 8.98 4.59 -16.71
N GLN A 182 7.66 4.80 -16.55
CA GLN A 182 6.94 5.85 -17.27
C GLN A 182 7.37 7.26 -16.85
N SER A 183 7.83 7.42 -15.61
CA SER A 183 8.38 8.68 -15.12
C SER A 183 9.75 9.00 -15.74
N VAL A 184 10.59 7.99 -16.04
CA VAL A 184 11.85 8.17 -16.80
C VAL A 184 11.54 8.59 -18.24
N THR A 185 10.58 7.94 -18.90
CA THR A 185 10.17 8.31 -20.26
C THR A 185 9.60 9.72 -20.34
N ALA A 186 8.78 10.13 -19.36
CA ALA A 186 8.22 11.49 -19.31
C ALA A 186 9.29 12.57 -19.04
N ARG A 187 10.36 12.25 -18.31
CA ARG A 187 11.44 13.19 -17.98
C ARG A 187 12.45 13.36 -19.12
N ASN A 188 12.62 12.34 -19.96
CA ASN A 188 13.50 12.38 -21.14
C ASN A 188 12.83 12.98 -22.39
N ALA A 189 11.52 13.27 -22.32
CA ALA A 189 10.74 13.87 -23.39
C ALA A 189 10.60 15.41 -23.25
N LEU A 190 11.26 16.00 -22.25
CA LEU A 190 11.39 17.45 -22.01
C LEU A 190 12.83 17.88 -22.26
#